data_AF-A0A410GDL3-F1
#
_entry.id   AF-A0A410GDL3-F1
#
_cell.length_a   1.000
_cell.length_b   1.000
_cell.length_c   1.000
_cell.angle_alpha   90.00
_cell.angle_beta   90.00
_cell.angle_gamma   90.00
#
_symmetry.space_group_name_H-M   'P 1'
#
loop_
_entity.id
_entity.type
_entity.pdbx_description
1 polymer ?
#
loop_
_entity_poly.entity_id
_entity_poly.type
_entity_poly.pdbx_seq_one_letter_code
_entity_poly.pdbx_strand_id
1 'polypeptide(L)'
;MSNGTIVQCIGAVVDIQFPRDTIPKIYDALKLVDTSSDFAEAGLTFEVQQQLGDGVVRTIAMGSSDGLRRGMEVANSGAPISVPVGEGTLGRIMDVLGRPIDERGPIEGNETRAIHQKAPKFDELSPSVELLETGIKVIDLVCPFAKGGKVGLFGGAGVGKTVNMLELINNIAKAHSGLSVFAGVGERTREGNDFYHEMAEAGVIQLDNLKESKVAMVFGQMNEPPGNRLRVALSGLTMAEKFRDEGRDILFFVDNIYRYTLAGTEVSALLGRMPSAVGYQPTLAEEMGQLQERITSTKTGSITSIQAVYVPADDLTDPSPATTFQHLDSTVVLSRDIAALGIYPAVDPLDSTSRQLDPQVVGEEHYSVARGVQQTLQRYKELRDIIAILGMDELSPEDKQAVARARKIQRFLSQPFHVAEVFTGSPGKYVPLAETLRGFKMIVEGECDALPEQAFYMVGSIDEAFEKAKKLQ
;
A
#
# COMPACT_ATOMS: atom_id res chain seq x y z
N MET A 1 -28.21 12.65 24.51
CA MET A 1 -26.77 12.38 24.68
C MET A 1 -26.57 11.96 26.11
N SER A 2 -25.98 10.79 26.34
CA SER A 2 -25.54 10.41 27.67
C SER A 2 -24.15 10.98 27.91
N ASN A 3 -23.95 11.55 29.09
CA ASN A 3 -22.63 12.01 29.53
C ASN A 3 -22.07 10.98 30.50
N GLY A 4 -20.78 10.71 30.37
CA GLY A 4 -19.99 9.90 31.27
C GLY A 4 -18.87 10.73 31.89
N THR A 5 -18.21 10.17 32.89
CA THR A 5 -17.10 10.82 33.59
C THR A 5 -15.85 9.98 33.53
N ILE A 6 -14.69 10.61 33.34
CA ILE A 6 -13.40 9.91 33.34
C ILE A 6 -13.13 9.35 34.75
N VAL A 7 -12.93 8.04 34.87
CA VAL A 7 -12.60 7.39 36.15
C VAL A 7 -11.11 7.06 36.26
N GLN A 8 -10.45 6.75 35.14
CA GLN A 8 -9.04 6.37 35.13
C GLN A 8 -8.38 6.71 33.79
N CYS A 9 -7.11 7.13 33.84
CA CYS A 9 -6.26 7.34 32.66
C CYS A 9 -4.95 6.55 32.85
N ILE A 10 -4.60 5.71 31.90
CA ILE A 10 -3.33 4.97 31.83
C ILE A 10 -2.75 5.16 30.42
N GLY A 11 -1.89 6.17 30.25
CA GLY A 11 -1.42 6.57 28.92
C GLY A 11 -2.61 6.87 28.00
N ALA A 12 -2.62 6.25 26.81
CA ALA A 12 -3.69 6.40 25.82
C ALA A 12 -5.00 5.67 26.18
N VAL A 13 -5.00 4.81 27.20
CA VAL A 13 -6.21 4.09 27.65
C VAL A 13 -6.92 4.89 28.72
N VAL A 14 -8.20 5.18 28.47
CA VAL A 14 -9.04 5.97 29.37
C VAL A 14 -10.30 5.19 29.67
N ASP A 15 -10.55 4.94 30.95
CA ASP A 15 -11.77 4.30 31.43
C ASP A 15 -12.78 5.40 31.80
N ILE A 16 -13.99 5.30 31.26
CA ILE A 16 -15.05 6.31 31.36
C ILE A 16 -16.31 5.64 31.88
N GLN A 17 -16.92 6.20 32.92
CA GLN A 17 -18.14 5.67 33.52
C GLN A 17 -19.37 6.40 32.99
N PHE A 18 -20.32 5.64 32.46
CA PHE A 18 -21.64 6.11 32.05
C PHE A 18 -22.73 5.57 32.98
N PRO A 19 -23.92 6.22 33.02
CA PRO A 19 -25.09 5.63 33.64
C PRO A 19 -25.42 4.26 33.03
N ARG A 20 -25.85 3.31 33.87
CA ARG A 20 -26.06 1.89 33.49
C ARG A 20 -27.06 1.70 32.34
N ASP A 21 -28.02 2.61 32.20
CA ASP A 21 -29.05 2.53 31.16
C ASP A 21 -28.58 3.09 29.79
N THR A 22 -27.41 3.74 29.75
CA THR A 22 -26.91 4.46 28.57
C THR A 22 -25.45 4.15 28.26
N ILE A 23 -25.06 2.88 28.41
CA ILE A 23 -23.69 2.41 28.15
C ILE A 23 -23.42 2.47 26.63
N PRO A 24 -22.35 3.15 26.19
CA PRO A 24 -21.94 3.17 24.78
C PRO A 24 -21.57 1.78 24.25
N LYS A 25 -21.78 1.54 22.96
CA LYS A 25 -21.40 0.28 22.30
C LYS A 25 -19.90 0.24 22.04
N ILE A 26 -19.37 -0.97 21.82
CA ILE A 26 -18.00 -1.14 21.31
C ILE A 26 -17.91 -0.43 19.96
N TYR A 27 -16.82 0.30 19.76
CA TYR A 27 -16.52 1.18 18.64
C TYR A 27 -17.29 2.50 18.57
N ASP A 28 -18.18 2.81 19.52
CA ASP A 28 -18.76 4.16 19.59
C ASP A 28 -17.64 5.18 19.88
N ALA A 29 -17.73 6.33 19.20
CA ALA A 29 -16.89 7.48 19.47
C ALA A 29 -17.46 8.30 20.63
N LEU A 30 -16.62 8.70 21.56
CA LEU A 30 -16.95 9.60 22.66
C LEU A 30 -16.12 10.88 22.51
N LYS A 31 -16.66 12.01 22.96
CA LYS A 31 -15.97 13.31 22.85
C LYS A 31 -15.84 13.97 24.21
N LEU A 32 -14.64 14.46 24.51
CA LEU A 32 -14.42 15.31 25.67
C LEU A 32 -15.23 16.60 25.50
N VAL A 33 -16.15 16.86 26.42
CA VAL A 33 -16.96 18.10 26.44
C VAL A 33 -16.49 19.07 27.52
N ASP A 34 -15.74 18.57 28.49
CA ASP A 34 -15.18 19.38 29.56
C ASP A 34 -14.03 20.27 29.05
N THR A 35 -14.17 21.58 29.24
CA THR A 35 -13.17 22.61 28.88
C THR A 35 -12.41 23.15 30.09
N SER A 36 -12.46 22.48 31.25
CA SER A 36 -11.85 22.94 32.50
C SER A 36 -10.32 22.86 32.55
N SER A 37 -9.69 22.20 31.59
CA SER A 37 -8.24 22.04 31.50
C SER A 37 -7.71 22.64 30.21
N ASP A 38 -6.90 23.68 30.33
CA ASP A 38 -6.23 24.32 29.18
C ASP A 38 -5.19 23.41 28.51
N PHE A 39 -4.80 22.32 29.18
CA PHE A 39 -3.80 21.37 28.69
C PHE A 39 -4.42 20.19 27.92
N ALA A 40 -5.70 19.90 28.11
CA ALA A 40 -6.36 18.81 27.40
C ALA A 40 -6.76 19.25 25.99
N GLU A 41 -6.59 18.38 25.00
CA GLU A 41 -7.06 18.66 23.64
C GLU A 41 -8.58 18.85 23.64
N ALA A 42 -9.02 20.04 23.22
CA ALA A 42 -10.44 20.36 23.14
C ALA A 42 -11.15 19.44 22.14
N GLY A 43 -12.20 18.76 22.59
CA GLY A 43 -12.95 17.81 21.75
C GLY A 43 -12.19 16.51 21.45
N LEU A 44 -11.20 16.14 22.26
CA LEU A 44 -10.50 14.86 22.16
C LEU A 44 -11.49 13.71 22.00
N THR A 45 -11.26 12.88 20.99
CA THR A 45 -12.13 11.75 20.66
C THR A 45 -11.58 10.48 21.32
N PHE A 46 -12.46 9.68 21.90
CA PHE A 46 -12.14 8.36 22.45
C PHE A 46 -12.94 7.30 21.71
N GLU A 47 -12.33 6.16 21.39
CA GLU A 47 -13.04 5.01 20.81
C GLU A 47 -13.20 3.91 21.85
N VAL A 48 -14.44 3.45 22.07
CA VAL A 48 -14.74 2.37 23.01
C VAL A 48 -14.19 1.04 22.50
N GLN A 49 -13.36 0.37 23.30
CA GLN A 49 -12.79 -0.94 22.97
C GLN A 49 -13.44 -2.08 23.76
N GLN A 50 -13.80 -1.85 25.03
CA GLN A 50 -14.33 -2.89 25.91
C GLN A 50 -15.34 -2.31 26.89
N GLN A 51 -16.28 -3.14 27.34
CA GLN A 51 -17.18 -2.83 28.45
C GLN A 51 -16.72 -3.63 29.67
N LEU A 52 -16.26 -2.96 30.73
CA LEU A 52 -15.67 -3.61 31.91
C LEU A 52 -16.73 -4.04 32.95
N GLY A 53 -17.92 -3.44 32.89
CA GLY A 53 -18.99 -3.62 33.89
C GLY A 53 -19.26 -2.34 34.68
N ASP A 54 -20.35 -2.32 35.45
CA ASP A 54 -20.76 -1.18 36.30
C ASP A 54 -20.83 0.18 35.59
N GLY A 55 -21.18 0.16 34.30
CA GLY A 55 -21.25 1.35 33.46
C GLY A 55 -19.90 1.87 32.98
N VAL A 56 -18.79 1.20 33.32
CA VAL A 56 -17.44 1.59 32.90
C VAL A 56 -17.12 0.98 31.53
N VAL A 57 -16.72 1.84 30.61
CA VAL A 57 -16.19 1.47 29.30
C VAL A 57 -14.71 1.83 29.21
N ARG A 58 -13.92 0.93 28.64
CA ARG A 58 -12.50 1.14 28.35
C ARG A 58 -12.36 1.68 26.94
N THR A 59 -11.66 2.80 26.83
CA THR A 59 -11.51 3.52 25.56
C THR A 59 -10.06 3.80 25.23
N ILE A 60 -9.80 4.13 23.97
CA ILE A 60 -8.51 4.61 23.50
C ILE A 60 -8.67 6.04 23.00
N ALA A 61 -7.82 6.94 23.49
CA ALA A 61 -7.76 8.32 23.03
C ALA A 61 -7.17 8.40 21.62
N MET A 62 -7.84 9.16 20.74
CA MET A 62 -7.42 9.43 19.36
C MET A 62 -6.67 10.77 19.25
N GLY A 63 -5.71 10.98 20.16
CA GLY A 63 -4.97 12.21 20.37
C GLY A 63 -4.18 12.16 21.68
N SER A 64 -3.55 13.26 22.08
CA SER A 64 -2.77 13.25 23.33
C SER A 64 -3.69 13.12 24.54
N SER A 65 -3.35 12.21 25.47
CA SER A 65 -4.01 12.06 26.76
C SER A 65 -3.51 13.05 27.82
N ASP A 66 -2.59 13.93 27.46
CA ASP A 66 -2.03 14.92 28.38
C ASP A 66 -3.12 15.89 28.87
N GLY A 67 -3.02 16.28 30.14
CA GLY A 67 -3.98 17.20 30.73
C GLY A 67 -5.35 16.61 31.09
N LEU A 68 -5.61 15.34 30.78
CA LEU A 68 -6.84 14.64 31.20
C LEU A 68 -6.87 14.43 32.73
N ARG A 69 -8.04 14.68 33.33
CA ARG A 69 -8.27 14.54 34.77
C ARG A 69 -9.49 13.67 35.03
N ARG A 70 -9.47 12.97 36.16
CA ARG A 70 -10.63 12.21 36.64
C ARG A 70 -11.76 13.18 36.96
N GLY A 71 -12.99 12.76 36.64
CA GLY A 71 -14.20 13.56 36.80
C GLY A 71 -14.56 14.40 35.58
N MET A 72 -13.68 14.53 34.58
CA MET A 72 -14.00 15.26 33.36
C MET A 72 -15.17 14.62 32.62
N GLU A 73 -16.05 15.46 32.06
CA GLU A 73 -17.23 15.03 31.32
C GLU A 73 -16.90 14.65 29.88
N VAL A 74 -17.46 13.51 29.46
CA VAL A 74 -17.35 12.96 28.10
C VAL A 74 -18.74 12.65 27.58
N ALA A 75 -19.08 13.16 26.41
CA ALA A 75 -20.35 12.87 25.75
C ALA A 75 -20.24 11.66 24.80
N ASN A 76 -21.23 10.78 24.83
CA ASN A 76 -21.36 9.74 23.81
C ASN A 76 -21.93 10.32 22.51
N SER A 77 -21.24 10.10 21.39
CA SER A 77 -21.75 10.50 20.07
C SER A 77 -22.86 9.58 19.55
N GLY A 78 -22.96 8.35 20.08
CA GLY A 78 -23.95 7.34 19.68
C GLY A 78 -23.65 6.65 18.35
N ALA A 79 -22.49 6.93 17.75
CA ALA A 79 -22.03 6.31 16.51
C ALA A 79 -20.50 6.11 16.54
N PRO A 80 -19.95 5.24 15.67
CA PRO A 80 -18.51 5.13 15.52
C PRO A 80 -17.88 6.39 14.92
N ILE A 81 -16.54 6.46 14.98
CA ILE A 81 -15.77 7.49 14.28
C ILE A 81 -16.19 7.49 12.80
N SER A 82 -16.56 8.66 12.29
CA SER A 82 -17.05 8.85 10.93
C SER A 82 -16.21 9.91 10.23
N VAL A 83 -15.78 9.60 9.00
CA VAL A 83 -14.89 10.43 8.19
C VAL A 83 -15.63 10.97 6.96
N PRO A 84 -15.25 12.14 6.43
CA PRO A 84 -15.83 12.65 5.19
C PRO A 84 -15.45 11.74 4.01
N VAL A 85 -16.37 11.60 3.06
CA VAL A 85 -16.21 10.76 1.87
C VAL A 85 -16.74 11.47 0.62
N GLY A 86 -16.33 11.00 -0.56
CA GLY A 86 -16.77 11.51 -1.86
C GLY A 86 -15.76 12.45 -2.52
N GLU A 87 -16.12 13.06 -3.65
CA GLU A 87 -15.18 13.82 -4.50
C GLU A 87 -14.52 15.02 -3.79
N GLY A 88 -15.14 15.57 -2.75
CA GLY A 88 -14.55 16.66 -1.97
C GLY A 88 -13.30 16.28 -1.16
N THR A 89 -13.03 14.98 -0.98
CA THR A 89 -11.80 14.49 -0.34
C THR A 89 -10.62 14.42 -1.30
N LEU A 90 -10.83 14.57 -2.60
CA LEU A 90 -9.76 14.50 -3.61
C LEU A 90 -8.82 15.70 -3.49
N GLY A 91 -7.52 15.42 -3.54
CA GLY A 91 -6.44 16.39 -3.36
C GLY A 91 -6.25 16.87 -1.92
N ARG A 92 -7.03 16.35 -0.95
CA ARG A 92 -6.99 16.76 0.46
C ARG A 92 -6.17 15.80 1.30
N ILE A 93 -5.61 16.34 2.39
CA ILE A 93 -4.94 15.58 3.43
C ILE A 93 -5.79 15.59 4.70
N MET A 94 -6.12 14.39 5.21
CA MET A 94 -6.92 14.21 6.43
C MET A 94 -6.15 13.44 7.50
N ASP A 95 -6.50 13.70 8.76
CA ASP A 95 -6.12 12.83 9.87
C ASP A 95 -7.06 11.62 10.01
N VAL A 96 -6.79 10.76 11.00
CA VAL A 96 -7.62 9.56 11.29
C VAL A 96 -9.10 9.87 11.56
N LEU A 97 -9.42 11.05 12.08
CA LEU A 97 -10.78 11.49 12.39
C LEU A 97 -11.47 12.20 11.21
N GLY A 98 -10.77 12.34 10.08
CA GLY A 98 -11.28 13.02 8.90
C GLY A 98 -11.17 14.54 8.96
N ARG A 99 -10.39 15.09 9.90
CA ARG A 99 -10.11 16.53 10.00
C ARG A 99 -9.05 16.90 8.95
N PRO A 100 -9.23 17.97 8.16
CA PRO A 100 -8.22 18.39 7.19
C PRO A 100 -6.97 18.93 7.90
N ILE A 101 -5.79 18.50 7.45
CA ILE A 101 -4.48 18.91 8.00
C ILE A 101 -3.59 19.60 6.95
N ASP A 102 -4.16 19.97 5.80
CA ASP A 102 -3.47 20.61 4.68
C ASP A 102 -3.59 22.14 4.65
N GLU A 103 -4.22 22.74 5.66
CA GLU A 103 -4.48 24.19 5.75
C GLU A 103 -5.29 24.78 4.57
N ARG A 104 -5.98 23.94 3.79
CA ARG A 104 -6.79 24.36 2.62
C ARG A 104 -8.27 24.56 2.93
N GLY A 105 -8.58 24.94 4.17
CA GLY A 105 -9.95 25.13 4.64
C GLY A 105 -10.72 23.83 4.87
N PRO A 106 -12.05 23.89 5.07
CA PRO A 106 -12.87 22.70 5.30
C PRO A 106 -12.96 21.81 4.04
N ILE A 107 -13.30 20.54 4.23
CA ILE A 107 -13.56 19.60 3.13
C ILE A 107 -14.96 19.88 2.57
N GLU A 108 -15.08 19.97 1.24
CA GLU A 108 -16.39 20.16 0.60
C GLU A 108 -17.22 18.87 0.70
N GLY A 109 -18.48 19.00 1.13
CA GLY A 109 -19.41 17.87 1.23
C GLY A 109 -19.91 17.63 2.66
N ASN A 110 -21.09 17.02 2.76
CA ASN A 110 -21.76 16.74 4.04
C ASN A 110 -21.85 15.24 4.35
N GLU A 111 -21.46 14.38 3.41
CA GLU A 111 -21.53 12.94 3.59
C GLU A 111 -20.35 12.47 4.45
N THR A 112 -20.66 11.74 5.51
CA THR A 112 -19.67 11.08 6.36
C THR A 112 -20.03 9.61 6.48
N ARG A 113 -19.02 8.76 6.62
CA ARG A 113 -19.19 7.30 6.74
C ARG A 113 -18.37 6.79 7.91
N ALA A 114 -18.95 5.88 8.69
CA ALA A 114 -18.29 5.26 9.84
C ALA A 114 -17.10 4.39 9.39
N ILE A 115 -15.98 4.46 10.09
CA ILE A 115 -14.75 3.72 9.70
C ILE A 115 -14.85 2.21 9.90
N HIS A 116 -15.71 1.80 10.82
CA HIS A 116 -16.01 0.39 11.14
C HIS A 116 -17.18 -0.09 10.28
N GLN A 117 -16.85 -0.61 9.10
CA GLN A 117 -17.80 -1.25 8.18
C GLN A 117 -17.62 -2.77 8.19
N LYS A 118 -18.68 -3.50 7.87
CA LYS A 118 -18.59 -4.94 7.63
C LYS A 118 -18.00 -5.19 6.24
N ALA A 119 -17.26 -6.28 6.09
CA ALA A 119 -16.84 -6.75 4.79
C ALA A 119 -18.06 -7.06 3.88
N PRO A 120 -17.93 -6.89 2.55
CA PRO A 120 -18.97 -7.28 1.61
C PRO A 120 -19.41 -8.74 1.81
N LYS A 121 -20.69 -9.01 1.57
CA LYS A 121 -21.22 -10.38 1.70
C LYS A 121 -20.78 -11.22 0.51
N PHE A 122 -20.78 -12.54 0.69
CA PHE A 122 -20.40 -13.49 -0.36
C PHE A 122 -21.16 -13.32 -1.67
N ASP A 123 -22.46 -12.99 -1.61
CA ASP A 123 -23.30 -12.76 -2.78
C ASP A 123 -23.04 -11.43 -3.51
N GLU A 124 -22.29 -10.50 -2.89
CA GLU A 124 -21.90 -9.21 -3.46
C GLU A 124 -20.52 -9.27 -4.15
N LEU A 125 -19.74 -10.33 -3.90
CA LEU A 125 -18.40 -10.50 -4.46
C LEU A 125 -18.45 -10.78 -5.97
N SER A 126 -17.49 -10.21 -6.69
CA SER A 126 -17.26 -10.53 -8.10
C SER A 126 -16.12 -11.55 -8.23
N PRO A 127 -16.30 -12.66 -8.96
CA PRO A 127 -15.24 -13.63 -9.23
C PRO A 127 -14.29 -13.17 -10.35
N SER A 128 -14.44 -11.94 -10.88
CA SER A 128 -13.72 -11.48 -12.07
C SER A 128 -12.19 -11.50 -11.88
N VAL A 129 -11.51 -12.27 -12.73
CA VAL A 129 -10.06 -12.42 -12.80
C VAL A 129 -9.47 -11.48 -13.85
N GLU A 130 -10.01 -10.27 -13.94
CA GLU A 130 -9.51 -9.27 -14.89
C GLU A 130 -8.12 -8.80 -14.46
N LEU A 131 -7.18 -8.75 -15.39
CA LEU A 131 -5.85 -8.23 -15.14
C LEU A 131 -5.86 -6.71 -15.18
N LEU A 132 -5.11 -6.11 -14.26
CA LEU A 132 -4.85 -4.67 -14.23
C LEU A 132 -3.50 -4.40 -14.88
N GLU A 133 -3.52 -3.84 -16.09
CA GLU A 133 -2.31 -3.44 -16.80
C GLU A 133 -1.68 -2.21 -16.14
N THR A 134 -0.46 -2.38 -15.62
CA THR A 134 0.26 -1.34 -14.87
C THR A 134 1.13 -0.45 -15.76
N GLY A 135 1.48 -0.94 -16.95
CA GLY A 135 2.42 -0.29 -17.86
C GLY A 135 3.88 -0.44 -17.43
N ILE A 136 4.17 -1.27 -16.43
CA ILE A 136 5.51 -1.54 -15.90
C ILE A 136 5.90 -2.96 -16.30
N LYS A 137 6.90 -3.07 -17.19
CA LYS A 137 7.29 -4.33 -17.85
C LYS A 137 7.48 -5.51 -16.89
N VAL A 138 8.25 -5.32 -15.82
CA VAL A 138 8.55 -6.40 -14.87
C VAL A 138 7.32 -6.87 -14.10
N ILE A 139 6.43 -5.94 -13.75
CA ILE A 139 5.20 -6.25 -13.02
C ILE A 139 4.23 -6.98 -13.95
N ASP A 140 3.94 -6.40 -15.10
CA ASP A 140 2.99 -6.96 -16.05
C ASP A 140 3.45 -8.33 -16.58
N LEU A 141 4.76 -8.56 -16.74
CA LEU A 141 5.29 -9.86 -17.16
C LEU A 141 5.25 -10.91 -16.04
N VAL A 142 5.86 -10.61 -14.89
CA VAL A 142 6.22 -11.64 -13.88
C VAL A 142 5.17 -11.75 -12.77
N CYS A 143 4.63 -10.63 -12.33
CA CYS A 143 3.69 -10.57 -11.22
C CYS A 143 2.46 -9.72 -11.58
N PRO A 144 1.68 -10.14 -12.60
CA PRO A 144 0.54 -9.36 -13.08
C PRO A 144 -0.51 -9.20 -11.97
N PHE A 145 -1.11 -8.01 -11.90
CA PHE A 145 -2.09 -7.66 -10.87
C PHE A 145 -3.49 -8.08 -11.30
N ALA A 146 -4.27 -8.58 -10.32
CA ALA A 146 -5.71 -8.74 -10.50
C ALA A 146 -6.44 -7.46 -10.09
N LYS A 147 -7.50 -7.15 -10.82
CA LYS A 147 -8.45 -6.09 -10.46
C LYS A 147 -9.20 -6.46 -9.18
N GLY A 148 -9.11 -5.59 -8.17
CA GLY A 148 -9.56 -5.85 -6.81
C GLY A 148 -8.68 -6.80 -6.01
N GLY A 149 -7.51 -7.15 -6.54
CA GLY A 149 -6.53 -7.97 -5.85
C GLY A 149 -5.74 -7.18 -4.81
N LYS A 150 -5.04 -7.93 -3.96
CA LYS A 150 -4.17 -7.38 -2.91
C LYS A 150 -2.71 -7.62 -3.29
N VAL A 151 -1.96 -6.55 -3.46
CA VAL A 151 -0.55 -6.58 -3.85
C VAL A 151 0.32 -6.18 -2.67
N GLY A 152 1.30 -7.02 -2.33
CA GLY A 152 2.33 -6.67 -1.34
C GLY A 152 3.59 -6.15 -2.02
N LEU A 153 3.99 -4.93 -1.69
CA LEU A 153 5.25 -4.33 -2.11
C LEU A 153 6.28 -4.47 -0.99
N PHE A 154 7.20 -5.42 -1.16
CA PHE A 154 8.26 -5.73 -0.21
C PHE A 154 9.52 -4.98 -0.58
N GLY A 155 10.27 -4.51 0.41
CA GLY A 155 11.56 -3.89 0.14
C GLY A 155 12.13 -3.13 1.33
N GLY A 156 13.46 -3.07 1.39
CA GLY A 156 14.18 -2.26 2.37
C GLY A 156 14.07 -0.76 2.10
N ALA A 157 14.70 0.06 2.94
CA ALA A 157 14.89 1.48 2.62
C ALA A 157 15.77 1.66 1.36
N GLY A 158 15.46 2.67 0.54
CA GLY A 158 16.28 3.08 -0.60
C GLY A 158 16.12 2.29 -1.90
N VAL A 159 15.23 1.29 -1.96
CA VAL A 159 14.99 0.47 -3.17
C VAL A 159 13.93 1.05 -4.12
N GLY A 160 13.43 2.26 -3.85
CA GLY A 160 12.46 2.95 -4.71
C GLY A 160 10.98 2.58 -4.49
N LYS A 161 10.58 2.17 -3.28
CA LYS A 161 9.16 1.85 -2.94
C LYS A 161 8.19 2.98 -3.29
N THR A 162 8.47 4.18 -2.79
CA THR A 162 7.65 5.39 -3.02
C THR A 162 7.56 5.72 -4.49
N VAL A 163 8.68 5.65 -5.22
CA VAL A 163 8.74 5.92 -6.66
C VAL A 163 7.89 4.91 -7.45
N ASN A 164 7.92 3.62 -7.09
CA ASN A 164 7.04 2.62 -7.70
C ASN A 164 5.56 2.90 -7.42
N MET A 165 5.20 3.29 -6.19
CA MET A 165 3.81 3.65 -5.86
C MET A 165 3.35 4.87 -6.64
N LEU A 166 4.18 5.92 -6.74
CA LEU A 166 3.92 7.13 -7.51
C LEU A 166 3.69 6.82 -8.99
N GLU A 167 4.56 5.98 -9.59
CA GLU A 167 4.42 5.60 -11.00
C GLU A 167 3.15 4.78 -11.23
N LEU A 168 2.80 3.85 -10.33
CA LEU A 168 1.54 3.09 -10.41
C LEU A 168 0.32 4.02 -10.36
N ILE A 169 0.33 5.02 -9.47
CA ILE A 169 -0.75 6.02 -9.37
C ILE A 169 -0.85 6.81 -10.68
N ASN A 170 0.27 7.30 -11.20
CA ASN A 170 0.31 8.08 -12.43
C ASN A 170 -0.15 7.26 -13.66
N ASN A 171 0.37 6.05 -13.83
CA ASN A 171 0.06 5.19 -14.97
C ASN A 171 -1.39 4.76 -14.96
N ILE A 172 -1.90 4.35 -13.80
CA ILE A 172 -3.27 3.88 -13.70
C ILE A 172 -4.23 5.06 -13.80
N ALA A 173 -3.97 6.22 -13.19
CA ALA A 173 -4.85 7.39 -13.32
C ALA A 173 -4.92 7.96 -14.75
N LYS A 174 -3.87 7.77 -15.57
CA LYS A 174 -3.84 8.18 -16.98
C LYS A 174 -4.49 7.14 -17.91
N ALA A 175 -4.20 5.86 -17.71
CA ALA A 175 -4.69 4.78 -18.58
C ALA A 175 -6.11 4.33 -18.22
N HIS A 176 -6.44 4.33 -16.94
CA HIS A 176 -7.74 3.97 -16.39
C HIS A 176 -8.29 5.22 -15.69
N SER A 177 -9.55 5.59 -15.90
CA SER A 177 -10.13 6.78 -15.23
C SER A 177 -10.42 6.55 -13.73
N GLY A 178 -9.50 5.89 -13.02
CA GLY A 178 -9.58 5.49 -11.62
C GLY A 178 -9.12 6.59 -10.67
N LEU A 179 -9.71 6.59 -9.48
CA LEU A 179 -9.28 7.42 -8.36
C LEU A 179 -8.40 6.58 -7.44
N SER A 180 -7.54 7.25 -6.67
CA SER A 180 -6.65 6.61 -5.70
C SER A 180 -6.93 7.12 -4.29
N VAL A 181 -6.73 6.27 -3.30
CA VAL A 181 -6.71 6.66 -1.89
C VAL A 181 -5.42 6.19 -1.27
N PHE A 182 -4.72 7.09 -0.57
CA PHE A 182 -3.48 6.80 0.11
C PHE A 182 -3.69 6.84 1.63
N ALA A 183 -3.32 5.77 2.32
CA ALA A 183 -3.32 5.65 3.77
C ALA A 183 -1.89 5.54 4.29
N GLY A 184 -1.37 6.65 4.84
CA GLY A 184 -0.08 6.73 5.51
C GLY A 184 -0.18 6.26 6.96
N VAL A 185 -0.03 4.95 7.18
CA VAL A 185 -0.06 4.28 8.48
C VAL A 185 1.31 4.34 9.16
N GLY A 186 1.44 5.18 10.19
CA GLY A 186 2.69 5.32 10.94
C GLY A 186 3.83 5.83 10.07
N GLU A 187 3.51 6.71 9.12
CA GLU A 187 4.47 7.31 8.21
C GLU A 187 5.28 8.43 8.87
N ARG A 188 6.50 8.64 8.38
CA ARG A 188 7.29 9.78 8.82
C ARG A 188 6.69 11.06 8.23
N THR A 189 6.50 12.08 9.06
CA THR A 189 5.97 13.39 8.61
C THR A 189 6.76 13.97 7.44
N ARG A 190 8.09 13.80 7.43
CA ARG A 190 8.94 14.21 6.29
C ARG A 190 8.58 13.47 5.01
N GLU A 191 8.43 12.15 5.07
CA GLU A 191 8.12 11.32 3.89
C GLU A 191 6.72 11.60 3.35
N GLY A 192 5.74 11.83 4.24
CA GLY A 192 4.40 12.28 3.85
C GLY A 192 4.39 13.67 3.20
N ASN A 193 5.21 14.61 3.70
CA ASN A 193 5.38 15.93 3.10
C ASN A 193 6.02 15.84 1.71
N ASP A 194 7.13 15.11 1.57
CA ASP A 194 7.83 14.92 0.30
C ASP A 194 6.88 14.26 -0.72
N PHE A 195 6.14 13.23 -0.31
CA PHE A 195 5.14 12.56 -1.14
C PHE A 195 4.02 13.51 -1.62
N TYR A 196 3.52 14.38 -0.76
CA TYR A 196 2.49 15.36 -1.14
C TYR A 196 3.00 16.35 -2.21
N HIS A 197 4.22 16.84 -2.05
CA HIS A 197 4.83 17.76 -3.01
C HIS A 197 5.18 17.06 -4.33
N GLU A 198 5.73 15.85 -4.29
CA GLU A 198 5.99 15.05 -5.49
C GLU A 198 4.70 14.75 -6.27
N MET A 199 3.59 14.50 -5.58
CA MET A 199 2.27 14.32 -6.20
C MET A 199 1.74 15.59 -6.86
N ALA A 200 1.99 16.75 -6.25
CA ALA A 200 1.61 18.03 -6.81
C ALA A 200 2.46 18.37 -8.05
N GLU A 201 3.77 18.15 -7.99
CA GLU A 201 4.70 18.36 -9.10
C GLU A 201 4.44 17.42 -10.28
N ALA A 202 4.08 16.16 -10.00
CA ALA A 202 3.68 15.18 -11.01
C ALA A 202 2.30 15.46 -11.62
N GLY A 203 1.55 16.45 -11.11
CA GLY A 203 0.21 16.80 -11.60
C GLY A 203 -0.90 15.83 -11.19
N VAL A 204 -0.64 14.93 -10.25
CA VAL A 204 -1.65 14.01 -9.68
C VAL A 204 -2.58 14.76 -8.72
N ILE A 205 -2.02 15.70 -7.97
CA ILE A 205 -2.76 16.66 -7.16
C ILE A 205 -2.72 18.02 -7.88
N GLN A 206 -3.90 18.51 -8.26
CA GLN A 206 -4.03 19.82 -8.87
C GLN A 206 -4.31 20.87 -7.79
N LEU A 207 -3.28 21.59 -7.38
CA LEU A 207 -3.37 22.55 -6.29
C LEU A 207 -4.28 23.75 -6.61
N ASP A 208 -4.42 24.11 -7.89
CA ASP A 208 -5.28 25.20 -8.36
C ASP A 208 -6.75 24.78 -8.49
N ASN A 209 -7.00 23.49 -8.76
CA ASN A 209 -8.34 22.92 -8.85
C ASN A 209 -8.40 21.53 -8.20
N LEU A 210 -8.68 21.51 -6.90
CA LEU A 210 -8.68 20.29 -6.10
C LEU A 210 -9.63 19.20 -6.64
N LYS A 211 -10.72 19.59 -7.33
CA LYS A 211 -11.70 18.65 -7.91
C LYS A 211 -11.15 17.78 -9.03
N GLU A 212 -10.08 18.23 -9.69
CA GLU A 212 -9.43 17.46 -10.75
C GLU A 212 -8.33 16.55 -10.21
N SER A 213 -8.01 16.64 -8.92
CA SER A 213 -7.05 15.76 -8.26
C SER A 213 -7.54 14.32 -8.29
N LYS A 214 -6.60 13.38 -8.38
CA LYS A 214 -6.92 11.95 -8.53
C LYS A 214 -6.72 11.13 -7.26
N VAL A 215 -6.19 11.75 -6.21
CA VAL A 215 -5.82 11.07 -4.97
C VAL A 215 -6.43 11.74 -3.74
N ALA A 216 -7.04 10.96 -2.83
CA ALA A 216 -7.36 11.39 -1.48
C ALA A 216 -6.34 10.81 -0.49
N MET A 217 -5.88 11.59 0.50
CA MET A 217 -4.85 11.14 1.43
C MET A 217 -5.32 11.19 2.87
N VAL A 218 -5.00 10.13 3.62
CA VAL A 218 -5.21 10.04 5.07
C VAL A 218 -3.89 9.68 5.72
N PHE A 219 -3.44 10.46 6.69
CA PHE A 219 -2.21 10.18 7.44
C PHE A 219 -2.51 9.96 8.92
N GLY A 220 -1.81 8.97 9.48
CA GLY A 220 -1.69 8.74 10.91
C GLY A 220 -0.20 8.65 11.19
N GLN A 221 0.40 9.77 11.56
CA GLN A 221 1.85 9.93 11.58
C GLN A 221 2.51 9.18 12.75
N MET A 222 3.83 8.97 12.69
CA MET A 222 4.58 8.28 13.77
C MET A 222 4.51 8.98 15.14
N ASN A 223 4.33 10.30 15.17
CA ASN A 223 4.17 11.09 16.40
C ASN A 223 2.78 10.94 17.02
N GLU A 224 1.81 10.36 16.30
CA GLU A 224 0.47 10.14 16.82
C GLU A 224 0.38 8.88 17.70
N PRO A 225 -0.57 8.86 18.65
CA PRO A 225 -0.83 7.70 19.49
C PRO A 225 -1.10 6.43 18.67
N PRO A 226 -0.86 5.24 19.26
CA PRO A 226 -1.11 3.97 18.57
C PRO A 226 -2.58 3.79 18.18
N GLY A 227 -3.54 4.41 18.88
CA GLY A 227 -4.95 4.41 18.50
C GLY A 227 -5.19 4.99 17.11
N ASN A 228 -4.59 6.15 16.81
CA ASN A 228 -4.69 6.80 15.51
C ASN A 228 -4.09 5.93 14.42
N ARG A 229 -2.86 5.45 14.63
CA ARG A 229 -2.15 4.59 13.68
C ARG A 229 -2.91 3.29 13.39
N LEU A 230 -3.58 2.72 14.38
CA LEU A 230 -4.38 1.50 14.19
C LEU A 230 -5.68 1.76 13.40
N ARG A 231 -6.22 2.99 13.40
CA ARG A 231 -7.49 3.31 12.74
C ARG A 231 -7.35 3.99 11.37
N VAL A 232 -6.20 4.62 11.09
CA VAL A 232 -6.00 5.37 9.83
C VAL A 232 -6.20 4.53 8.57
N ALA A 233 -5.80 3.25 8.58
CA ALA A 233 -6.04 2.34 7.45
C ALA A 233 -7.54 2.15 7.18
N LEU A 234 -8.37 2.08 8.23
CA LEU A 234 -9.82 1.97 8.11
C LEU A 234 -10.45 3.27 7.60
N SER A 235 -9.93 4.43 8.02
CA SER A 235 -10.37 5.74 7.52
C SER A 235 -10.13 5.87 6.01
N GLY A 236 -8.92 5.52 5.55
CA GLY A 236 -8.60 5.49 4.11
C GLY A 236 -9.44 4.47 3.35
N LEU A 237 -9.61 3.26 3.90
CA LEU A 237 -10.44 2.23 3.28
C LEU A 237 -11.90 2.66 3.14
N THR A 238 -12.44 3.39 4.12
CA THR A 238 -13.82 3.88 4.09
C THR A 238 -14.05 4.90 2.96
N MET A 239 -13.04 5.72 2.66
CA MET A 239 -13.06 6.61 1.50
C MET A 239 -12.99 5.83 0.19
N ALA A 240 -12.12 4.82 0.11
CA ALA A 240 -12.03 3.94 -1.06
C ALA A 240 -13.33 3.16 -1.32
N GLU A 241 -13.97 2.66 -0.25
CA GLU A 241 -15.25 1.97 -0.32
C GLU A 241 -16.37 2.86 -0.86
N LYS A 242 -16.39 4.15 -0.50
CA LYS A 242 -17.39 5.08 -1.08
C LYS A 242 -17.27 5.14 -2.61
N PHE A 243 -16.07 5.31 -3.13
CA PHE A 243 -15.85 5.36 -4.58
C PHE A 243 -16.09 4.01 -5.27
N ARG A 244 -15.76 2.88 -4.61
CA ARG A 244 -16.10 1.53 -5.11
C ARG A 244 -17.61 1.35 -5.22
N ASP A 245 -18.34 1.76 -4.19
CA ASP A 245 -19.80 1.59 -4.12
C ASP A 245 -20.51 2.52 -5.13
N GLU A 246 -19.86 3.60 -5.59
CA GLU A 246 -20.27 4.43 -6.73
C GLU A 246 -20.00 3.79 -8.12
N GLY A 247 -19.35 2.64 -8.14
CA GLY A 247 -19.08 1.87 -9.35
C GLY A 247 -17.74 2.19 -10.03
N ARG A 248 -16.78 2.72 -9.27
CA ARG A 248 -15.43 3.01 -9.78
C ARG A 248 -14.45 1.91 -9.39
N ASP A 249 -13.39 1.81 -10.18
CA ASP A 249 -12.20 1.01 -9.85
C ASP A 249 -11.18 1.90 -9.14
N ILE A 250 -10.81 1.49 -7.93
CA ILE A 250 -10.05 2.32 -7.00
C ILE A 250 -8.75 1.63 -6.64
N LEU A 251 -7.69 2.41 -6.62
CA LEU A 251 -6.43 1.98 -6.03
C LEU A 251 -6.35 2.44 -4.58
N PHE A 252 -6.06 1.50 -3.70
CA PHE A 252 -5.88 1.79 -2.28
C PHE A 252 -4.43 1.50 -1.86
N PHE A 253 -3.71 2.54 -1.49
CA PHE A 253 -2.32 2.44 -1.06
C PHE A 253 -2.25 2.42 0.46
N VAL A 254 -1.54 1.44 1.02
CA VAL A 254 -1.29 1.34 2.46
C VAL A 254 0.20 1.33 2.70
N ASP A 255 0.75 2.45 3.17
CA ASP A 255 2.14 2.53 3.63
C ASP A 255 2.15 2.90 5.11
N ASN A 256 2.46 2.02 6.07
CA ASN A 256 2.87 0.63 5.91
C ASN A 256 1.94 -0.33 6.66
N ILE A 257 1.57 -1.46 6.04
CA ILE A 257 0.68 -2.43 6.69
C ILE A 257 1.34 -3.07 7.94
N TYR A 258 2.66 -3.17 7.97
CA TYR A 258 3.37 -3.63 9.17
C TYR A 258 3.18 -2.66 10.35
N ARG A 259 3.08 -1.35 10.08
CA ARG A 259 2.84 -0.32 11.12
C ARG A 259 1.44 -0.39 11.68
N TYR A 260 0.46 -0.81 10.88
CA TYR A 260 -0.89 -1.14 11.35
C TYR A 260 -0.82 -2.26 12.41
N THR A 261 -0.12 -3.36 12.10
CA THR A 261 0.08 -4.46 13.04
C THR A 261 0.81 -4.02 14.31
N LEU A 262 1.89 -3.25 14.18
CA LEU A 262 2.65 -2.73 15.33
C LEU A 262 1.78 -1.87 16.27
N ALA A 263 0.97 -0.98 15.69
CA ALA A 263 0.02 -0.18 16.46
C ALA A 263 -1.01 -1.06 17.18
N GLY A 264 -1.44 -2.16 16.55
CA GLY A 264 -2.32 -3.17 17.15
C GLY A 264 -1.67 -3.87 18.35
N THR A 265 -0.40 -4.24 18.25
CA THR A 265 0.38 -4.79 19.36
C THR A 265 0.45 -3.81 20.54
N GLU A 266 0.77 -2.54 20.27
CA GLU A 266 0.84 -1.49 21.30
C GLU A 266 -0.52 -1.28 21.99
N VAL A 267 -1.60 -1.16 21.20
CA VAL A 267 -2.97 -1.04 21.71
C VAL A 267 -3.35 -2.25 22.56
N SER A 268 -3.08 -3.46 22.08
CA SER A 268 -3.41 -4.70 22.79
C SER A 268 -2.69 -4.80 24.13
N ALA A 269 -1.42 -4.41 24.18
CA ALA A 269 -0.64 -4.37 25.42
C ALA A 269 -1.22 -3.36 26.42
N LEU A 270 -1.59 -2.15 25.96
CA LEU A 270 -2.22 -1.13 26.80
C LEU A 270 -3.59 -1.56 27.33
N LEU A 271 -4.36 -2.34 26.56
CA LEU A 271 -5.62 -2.92 27.01
C LEU A 271 -5.45 -4.07 28.03
N GLY A 272 -4.22 -4.51 28.28
CA GLY A 272 -3.90 -5.60 29.21
C GLY A 272 -4.20 -6.99 28.65
N ARG A 273 -4.26 -7.15 27.34
CA ARG A 273 -4.40 -8.48 26.70
C ARG A 273 -3.06 -9.22 26.81
N MET A 274 -3.11 -10.53 27.04
CA MET A 274 -1.89 -11.35 27.03
C MET A 274 -1.30 -11.38 25.61
N PRO A 275 0.00 -11.10 25.44
CA PRO A 275 0.64 -11.17 24.14
C PRO A 275 0.72 -12.62 23.63
N SER A 276 0.70 -12.76 22.31
CA SER A 276 0.85 -14.02 21.58
C SER A 276 2.31 -14.22 21.14
N ALA A 277 2.54 -15.06 20.13
CA ALA A 277 3.84 -15.32 19.53
C ALA A 277 4.60 -14.02 19.22
N VAL A 278 5.88 -13.98 19.58
CA VAL A 278 6.81 -12.85 19.33
C VAL A 278 6.33 -11.50 19.91
N GLY A 279 5.31 -11.50 20.78
CA GLY A 279 4.78 -10.30 21.42
C GLY A 279 3.60 -9.65 20.70
N TYR A 280 3.13 -10.18 19.56
CA TYR A 280 1.97 -9.65 18.83
C TYR A 280 0.66 -9.79 19.60
N GLN A 281 -0.35 -9.02 19.19
CA GLN A 281 -1.68 -9.13 19.77
C GLN A 281 -2.32 -10.51 19.49
N PRO A 282 -3.10 -11.07 20.43
CA PRO A 282 -3.82 -12.33 20.19
C PRO A 282 -4.90 -12.21 19.11
N THR A 283 -5.33 -10.98 18.80
CA THR A 283 -6.34 -10.65 17.79
C THR A 283 -5.75 -10.34 16.41
N LEU A 284 -4.46 -10.64 16.18
CA LEU A 284 -3.74 -10.21 14.97
C LEU A 284 -4.45 -10.65 13.67
N ALA A 285 -4.78 -11.94 13.58
CA ALA A 285 -5.43 -12.49 12.40
C ALA A 285 -6.85 -11.93 12.18
N GLU A 286 -7.58 -11.66 13.26
CA GLU A 286 -8.93 -11.10 13.18
C GLU A 286 -8.89 -9.64 12.71
N GLU A 287 -8.04 -8.80 13.31
CA GLU A 287 -7.89 -7.38 12.95
C GLU A 287 -7.39 -7.23 11.51
N MET A 288 -6.40 -8.04 11.12
CA MET A 288 -5.93 -8.09 9.74
C MET A 288 -7.05 -8.54 8.79
N GLY A 289 -7.79 -9.60 9.13
CA GLY A 289 -8.93 -10.07 8.32
C GLY A 289 -10.02 -9.03 8.16
N GLN A 290 -10.39 -8.31 9.22
CA GLN A 290 -11.40 -7.25 9.16
C GLN A 290 -11.02 -6.12 8.19
N LEU A 291 -9.73 -5.77 8.11
CA LEU A 291 -9.22 -4.79 7.15
C LEU A 291 -9.14 -5.37 5.74
N GLN A 292 -8.53 -6.55 5.58
CA GLN A 292 -8.23 -7.13 4.27
C GLN A 292 -9.49 -7.62 3.55
N GLU A 293 -10.48 -8.18 4.24
CA GLU A 293 -11.69 -8.71 3.58
C GLU A 293 -12.62 -7.62 3.05
N ARG A 294 -12.46 -6.37 3.50
CA ARG A 294 -13.14 -5.20 2.94
C ARG A 294 -12.53 -4.73 1.62
N ILE A 295 -11.24 -5.02 1.42
CA ILE A 295 -10.50 -4.76 0.17
C ILE A 295 -10.81 -5.90 -0.78
N THR A 296 -11.79 -5.71 -1.66
CA THR A 296 -12.20 -6.73 -2.62
C THR A 296 -13.00 -6.11 -3.78
N SER A 297 -13.17 -6.88 -4.85
CA SER A 297 -14.07 -6.59 -5.95
C SER A 297 -15.51 -6.97 -5.60
N THR A 298 -16.43 -6.00 -5.75
CA THR A 298 -17.87 -6.23 -5.67
C THR A 298 -18.47 -6.21 -7.07
N LYS A 299 -19.78 -6.49 -7.16
CA LYS A 299 -20.53 -6.34 -8.42
C LYS A 299 -20.60 -4.90 -8.95
N THR A 300 -20.35 -3.91 -8.11
CA THR A 300 -20.44 -2.49 -8.49
C THR A 300 -19.11 -1.95 -8.97
N GLY A 301 -18.02 -2.25 -8.26
CA GLY A 301 -16.68 -1.73 -8.54
C GLY A 301 -15.61 -2.54 -7.82
N SER A 302 -14.35 -2.08 -7.90
CA SER A 302 -13.23 -2.81 -7.32
C SER A 302 -12.30 -1.91 -6.49
N ILE A 303 -11.67 -2.50 -5.47
CA ILE A 303 -10.57 -1.87 -4.73
C ILE A 303 -9.34 -2.75 -4.89
N THR A 304 -8.41 -2.34 -5.74
CA THR A 304 -7.10 -2.97 -5.86
C THR A 304 -6.17 -2.32 -4.84
N SER A 305 -5.67 -3.08 -3.87
CA SER A 305 -4.77 -2.50 -2.86
C SER A 305 -3.30 -2.77 -3.14
N ILE A 306 -2.46 -1.76 -3.01
CA ILE A 306 -1.01 -1.87 -3.02
C ILE A 306 -0.51 -1.55 -1.62
N GLN A 307 0.05 -2.55 -0.95
CA GLN A 307 0.40 -2.47 0.46
C GLN A 307 1.91 -2.59 0.59
N ALA A 308 2.56 -1.56 1.11
CA ALA A 308 3.96 -1.67 1.46
C ALA A 308 4.09 -2.56 2.70
N VAL A 309 4.91 -3.61 2.59
CA VAL A 309 5.14 -4.57 3.68
C VAL A 309 6.60 -4.48 4.11
N TYR A 310 6.81 -4.09 5.36
CA TYR A 310 8.12 -4.18 6.00
C TYR A 310 8.29 -5.57 6.62
N VAL A 311 9.37 -6.26 6.26
CA VAL A 311 9.73 -7.55 6.86
C VAL A 311 10.74 -7.30 7.98
N PRO A 312 10.38 -7.55 9.24
CA PRO A 312 11.30 -7.33 10.35
C PRO A 312 12.48 -8.31 10.26
N ALA A 313 13.70 -7.78 10.32
CA ALA A 313 14.94 -8.56 10.27
C ALA A 313 15.06 -9.50 9.06
N ASP A 314 14.37 -9.19 7.95
CA ASP A 314 14.27 -10.04 6.76
C ASP A 314 13.73 -11.46 7.05
N ASP A 315 12.98 -11.65 8.14
CA ASP A 315 12.33 -12.90 8.53
C ASP A 315 10.88 -12.99 8.05
N LEU A 316 10.64 -13.76 6.99
CA LEU A 316 9.31 -14.02 6.43
C LEU A 316 8.43 -14.90 7.33
N THR A 317 9.00 -15.54 8.35
CA THR A 317 8.27 -16.41 9.28
C THR A 317 7.68 -15.65 10.47
N ASP A 318 8.00 -14.37 10.61
CA ASP A 318 7.38 -13.51 11.61
C ASP A 318 5.83 -13.50 11.43
N PRO A 319 5.05 -13.57 12.52
CA PRO A 319 3.59 -13.62 12.44
C PRO A 319 2.93 -12.48 11.63
N SER A 320 3.51 -11.28 11.63
CA SER A 320 2.96 -10.12 10.92
C SER A 320 2.98 -10.27 9.40
N PRO A 321 4.15 -10.46 8.74
CA PRO A 321 4.19 -10.77 7.32
C PRO A 321 3.50 -12.09 7.00
N ALA A 322 3.66 -13.15 7.82
CA ALA A 322 3.02 -14.44 7.58
C ALA A 322 1.48 -14.35 7.48
N THR A 323 0.86 -13.59 8.37
CA THR A 323 -0.60 -13.35 8.33
C THR A 323 -0.99 -12.48 7.15
N THR A 324 -0.18 -11.45 6.83
CA THR A 324 -0.43 -10.57 5.69
C THR A 324 -0.37 -11.35 4.37
N PHE A 325 0.61 -12.26 4.21
CA PHE A 325 0.79 -13.09 3.01
C PHE A 325 -0.44 -13.94 2.67
N GLN A 326 -1.20 -14.39 3.66
CA GLN A 326 -2.40 -15.20 3.41
C GLN A 326 -3.47 -14.44 2.62
N HIS A 327 -3.47 -13.11 2.72
CA HIS A 327 -4.42 -12.24 2.03
C HIS A 327 -3.88 -11.69 0.70
N LEU A 328 -2.58 -11.78 0.42
CA LEU A 328 -2.00 -11.21 -0.81
C LEU A 328 -2.22 -12.14 -2.02
N ASP A 329 -2.56 -11.54 -3.16
CA ASP A 329 -2.68 -12.22 -4.46
C ASP A 329 -1.38 -12.16 -5.26
N SER A 330 -0.63 -11.06 -5.10
CA SER A 330 0.64 -10.81 -5.76
C SER A 330 1.66 -10.24 -4.79
N THR A 331 2.90 -10.68 -4.92
CA THR A 331 4.04 -10.21 -4.14
C THR A 331 5.08 -9.60 -5.07
N VAL A 332 5.41 -8.33 -4.86
CA VAL A 332 6.44 -7.60 -5.59
C VAL A 332 7.60 -7.37 -4.63
N VAL A 333 8.71 -8.05 -4.86
CA VAL A 333 9.90 -7.95 -3.99
C VAL A 333 10.90 -7.00 -4.60
N LEU A 334 11.23 -5.92 -3.90
CA LEU A 334 12.24 -4.95 -4.30
C LEU A 334 13.57 -5.27 -3.62
N SER A 335 14.58 -5.62 -4.41
CA SER A 335 15.89 -6.08 -3.96
C SER A 335 16.94 -4.97 -3.97
N ARG A 336 17.75 -4.91 -2.91
CA ARG A 336 18.90 -4.00 -2.84
C ARG A 336 19.99 -4.37 -3.85
N ASP A 337 20.17 -5.65 -4.13
CA ASP A 337 21.19 -6.13 -5.07
C ASP A 337 20.88 -5.64 -6.48
N ILE A 338 19.60 -5.63 -6.87
CA ILE A 338 19.15 -5.12 -8.17
C ILE A 338 19.30 -3.60 -8.25
N ALA A 339 18.92 -2.89 -7.18
CA ALA A 339 19.10 -1.44 -7.09
C ALA A 339 20.59 -1.03 -7.19
N ALA A 340 21.50 -1.80 -6.56
CA ALA A 340 22.95 -1.57 -6.62
C ALA A 340 23.54 -1.74 -8.03
N LEU A 341 22.89 -2.51 -8.90
CA LEU A 341 23.24 -2.63 -10.32
C LEU A 341 22.72 -1.45 -11.16
N GLY A 342 22.02 -0.49 -10.56
CA GLY A 342 21.39 0.65 -11.22
C GLY A 342 20.10 0.30 -11.97
N ILE A 343 19.50 -0.87 -11.69
CA ILE A 343 18.29 -1.32 -12.39
C ILE A 343 17.08 -0.83 -11.61
N TYR A 344 16.30 0.05 -12.25
CA TYR A 344 15.05 0.58 -11.71
C TYR A 344 13.89 0.32 -12.68
N PRO A 345 12.72 -0.15 -12.20
CA PRO A 345 12.43 -0.48 -10.80
C PRO A 345 13.19 -1.71 -10.30
N ALA A 346 13.55 -1.72 -9.02
CA ALA A 346 14.41 -2.75 -8.42
C ALA A 346 13.69 -4.06 -8.08
N VAL A 347 12.76 -4.51 -8.93
CA VAL A 347 11.94 -5.70 -8.71
C VAL A 347 12.76 -6.97 -8.97
N ASP A 348 12.73 -7.91 -8.04
CA ASP A 348 13.31 -9.23 -8.20
C ASP A 348 12.33 -10.16 -8.96
N PRO A 349 12.66 -10.56 -10.20
CA PRO A 349 11.76 -11.36 -11.04
C PRO A 349 11.68 -12.85 -10.63
N LEU A 350 12.54 -13.30 -9.71
CA LEU A 350 12.53 -14.67 -9.21
C LEU A 350 11.76 -14.77 -7.88
N ASP A 351 11.93 -13.78 -7.00
CA ASP A 351 11.27 -13.77 -5.69
C ASP A 351 9.87 -13.13 -5.73
N SER A 352 9.55 -12.35 -6.77
CA SER A 352 8.20 -11.82 -7.00
C SER A 352 7.28 -12.87 -7.60
N THR A 353 6.03 -12.94 -7.11
CA THR A 353 5.07 -13.96 -7.52
C THR A 353 3.67 -13.37 -7.70
N SER A 354 2.81 -14.03 -8.48
CA SER A 354 1.39 -13.70 -8.58
C SER A 354 0.57 -14.97 -8.77
N ARG A 355 -0.58 -15.06 -8.10
CA ARG A 355 -1.59 -16.11 -8.38
C ARG A 355 -2.12 -16.03 -9.80
N GLN A 356 -2.05 -14.86 -10.43
CA GLN A 356 -2.57 -14.64 -11.77
C GLN A 356 -1.65 -15.20 -12.87
N LEU A 357 -0.41 -15.57 -12.55
CA LEU A 357 0.52 -16.16 -13.50
C LEU A 357 0.18 -17.65 -13.73
N ASP A 358 -0.98 -17.90 -14.30
CA ASP A 358 -1.52 -19.20 -14.70
C ASP A 358 -1.94 -19.15 -16.19
N PRO A 359 -1.64 -20.18 -17.01
CA PRO A 359 -2.02 -20.20 -18.43
C PRO A 359 -3.52 -20.00 -18.67
N GLN A 360 -4.38 -20.39 -17.72
CA GLN A 360 -5.84 -20.22 -17.83
C GLN A 360 -6.29 -18.78 -17.60
N VAL A 361 -5.46 -17.93 -16.97
CA VAL A 361 -5.76 -16.54 -16.66
C VAL A 361 -5.07 -15.59 -17.63
N VAL A 362 -3.73 -15.67 -17.73
CA VAL A 362 -2.92 -14.77 -18.57
C VAL A 362 -2.79 -15.25 -20.03
N GLY A 363 -3.18 -16.49 -20.31
CA GLY A 363 -2.97 -17.14 -21.60
C GLY A 363 -1.60 -17.82 -21.73
N GLU A 364 -1.52 -18.78 -22.66
CA GLU A 364 -0.33 -19.60 -22.89
C GLU A 364 0.90 -18.80 -23.34
N GLU A 365 0.71 -17.76 -24.17
CA GLU A 365 1.81 -16.94 -24.67
C GLU A 365 2.48 -16.16 -23.53
N HIS A 366 1.70 -15.44 -22.72
CA HIS A 366 2.21 -14.69 -21.57
C HIS A 366 2.92 -15.63 -20.60
N TYR A 367 2.27 -16.72 -20.21
CA TYR A 367 2.84 -17.68 -19.28
C TYR A 367 4.16 -18.27 -19.78
N SER A 368 4.21 -18.70 -21.04
CA SER A 368 5.42 -19.30 -21.64
C SER A 368 6.59 -18.32 -21.69
N VAL A 369 6.33 -17.06 -22.07
CA VAL A 369 7.37 -16.02 -22.11
C VAL A 369 7.88 -15.71 -20.70
N ALA A 370 6.98 -15.53 -19.72
CA ALA A 370 7.36 -15.28 -18.33
C ALA A 370 8.19 -16.44 -17.74
N ARG A 371 7.81 -17.70 -18.00
CA ARG A 371 8.57 -18.87 -17.57
C ARG A 371 9.94 -18.97 -18.26
N GLY A 372 10.02 -18.69 -19.55
CA GLY A 372 11.30 -18.65 -20.28
C GLY A 372 12.26 -17.60 -19.73
N VAL A 373 11.75 -16.42 -19.37
CA VAL A 373 12.51 -15.36 -18.71
C VAL A 373 13.00 -15.82 -17.32
N GLN A 374 12.12 -16.38 -16.49
CA GLN A 374 12.50 -16.89 -15.17
C GLN A 374 13.54 -18.02 -15.25
N GLN A 375 13.39 -18.96 -16.18
CA GLN A 375 14.36 -20.04 -16.38
C GLN A 375 15.74 -19.51 -16.78
N THR A 376 15.78 -18.54 -17.70
CA THR A 376 17.04 -17.91 -18.15
C THR A 376 17.74 -17.18 -16.99
N LEU A 377 16.98 -16.44 -16.18
CA LEU A 377 17.51 -15.72 -15.02
C LEU A 377 17.94 -16.67 -13.89
N GLN A 378 17.19 -17.76 -13.66
CA GLN A 378 17.55 -18.78 -12.68
C GLN A 378 18.86 -19.48 -13.07
N ARG A 379 19.01 -19.85 -14.35
CA ARG A 379 20.26 -20.42 -14.87
C ARG A 379 21.43 -19.46 -14.70
N TYR A 380 21.21 -18.17 -14.96
CA TYR A 380 22.24 -17.16 -14.71
C TYR A 380 22.64 -17.05 -13.23
N LYS A 381 21.68 -17.14 -12.29
CA LYS A 381 21.96 -17.13 -10.86
C LYS A 381 22.85 -18.31 -10.43
N GLU A 382 22.61 -19.51 -10.96
CA GLU A 382 23.45 -20.70 -10.75
C GLU A 382 24.86 -20.53 -11.31
N LEU A 383 24.97 -19.96 -12.52
CA LEU A 383 26.26 -19.75 -13.18
C LEU A 383 27.06 -18.60 -12.55
N ARG A 384 26.42 -17.67 -11.85
CA ARG A 384 27.08 -16.48 -11.26
C ARG A 384 28.20 -16.85 -10.30
N ASP A 385 27.98 -17.85 -9.45
CA ASP A 385 28.98 -18.29 -8.47
C ASP A 385 30.16 -18.99 -9.16
N ILE A 386 29.89 -19.75 -10.22
CA ILE A 386 30.92 -20.38 -11.06
C ILE A 386 31.76 -19.29 -11.76
N ILE A 387 31.11 -18.29 -12.36
CA ILE A 387 31.79 -17.16 -13.03
C ILE A 387 32.69 -16.40 -12.05
N ALA A 388 32.25 -16.21 -10.81
CA ALA A 388 33.03 -15.50 -9.80
C ALA A 388 34.31 -16.24 -9.39
N ILE A 389 34.33 -17.58 -9.49
CA ILE A 389 35.47 -18.42 -9.09
C ILE A 389 36.39 -18.75 -10.27
N LEU A 390 35.82 -19.24 -11.37
CA LEU A 390 36.55 -19.80 -12.52
C LEU A 390 36.71 -18.80 -13.67
N GLY A 391 35.90 -17.75 -13.70
CA GLY A 391 35.84 -16.81 -14.82
C GLY A 391 34.84 -17.22 -15.92
N MET A 392 34.51 -16.29 -16.80
CA MET A 392 33.51 -16.50 -17.85
C MET A 392 34.00 -17.44 -18.97
N ASP A 393 35.32 -17.58 -19.15
CA ASP A 393 35.91 -18.35 -20.25
C ASP A 393 35.73 -19.87 -20.11
N GLU A 394 35.61 -20.36 -18.87
CA GLU A 394 35.44 -21.78 -18.53
C GLU A 394 34.01 -22.30 -18.79
N LEU A 395 33.07 -21.40 -19.08
CA LEU A 395 31.70 -21.80 -19.40
C LEU A 395 31.58 -22.43 -20.79
N SER A 396 30.65 -23.37 -20.92
CA SER A 396 30.26 -23.92 -22.21
C SER A 396 29.71 -22.80 -23.13
N PRO A 397 29.78 -22.94 -24.47
CA PRO A 397 29.21 -21.94 -25.38
C PRO A 397 27.72 -21.67 -25.13
N GLU A 398 26.96 -22.69 -24.76
CA GLU A 398 25.53 -22.58 -24.42
C GLU A 398 25.34 -21.77 -23.12
N ASP A 399 26.13 -22.03 -22.09
CA ASP A 399 26.06 -21.27 -20.83
C ASP A 399 26.50 -19.81 -21.04
N LYS A 400 27.51 -19.56 -21.88
CA LYS A 400 27.91 -18.19 -22.27
C LYS A 400 26.75 -17.45 -22.94
N GLN A 401 26.03 -18.12 -23.84
CA GLN A 401 24.86 -17.54 -24.51
C GLN A 401 23.71 -17.28 -23.51
N ALA A 402 23.43 -18.21 -22.60
CA ALA A 402 22.44 -18.04 -21.54
C ALA A 402 22.76 -16.84 -20.64
N VAL A 403 24.04 -16.67 -20.25
CA VAL A 403 24.51 -15.52 -19.46
C VAL A 403 24.33 -14.21 -20.22
N ALA A 404 24.68 -14.18 -21.52
CA ALA A 404 24.51 -12.99 -22.35
C ALA A 404 23.04 -12.58 -22.49
N ARG A 405 22.13 -13.55 -22.72
CA ARG A 405 20.69 -13.30 -22.76
C ARG A 405 20.15 -12.86 -21.40
N ALA A 406 20.56 -13.52 -20.31
CA ALA A 406 20.14 -13.16 -18.96
C ALA A 406 20.52 -11.72 -18.60
N ARG A 407 21.73 -11.27 -18.93
CA ARG A 407 22.15 -9.88 -18.72
C ARG A 407 21.30 -8.88 -19.50
N LYS A 408 20.97 -9.20 -20.76
CA LYS A 408 20.06 -8.37 -21.58
C LYS A 408 18.67 -8.30 -20.98
N ILE A 409 18.11 -9.44 -20.57
CA ILE A 409 16.80 -9.51 -19.87
C ILE A 409 16.84 -8.66 -18.60
N GLN A 410 17.87 -8.83 -17.77
CA GLN A 410 18.02 -8.10 -16.51
C GLN A 410 18.04 -6.58 -16.74
N ARG A 411 18.74 -6.12 -17.78
CA ARG A 411 18.74 -4.71 -18.18
C ARG A 411 17.41 -4.28 -18.78
N PHE A 412 16.78 -5.12 -19.60
CA PHE A 412 15.49 -4.81 -20.25
C PHE A 412 14.32 -4.72 -19.27
N LEU A 413 14.42 -5.35 -18.11
CA LEU A 413 13.47 -5.15 -17.00
C LEU A 413 13.51 -3.72 -16.42
N SER A 414 14.58 -2.95 -16.66
CA SER A 414 14.61 -1.54 -16.30
C SER A 414 13.68 -0.71 -17.20
N GLN A 415 13.12 0.34 -16.62
CA GLN A 415 12.17 1.22 -17.30
C GLN A 415 12.26 2.64 -16.74
N PRO A 416 12.34 3.67 -17.60
CA PRO A 416 12.24 5.06 -17.16
C PRO A 416 10.79 5.38 -16.73
N PHE A 417 10.64 5.86 -15.50
CA PHE A 417 9.36 6.27 -14.93
C PHE A 417 9.09 7.76 -15.18
N HIS A 418 7.82 8.12 -15.38
CA HIS A 418 7.40 9.51 -15.58
C HIS A 418 7.66 10.35 -14.34
N VAL A 419 7.33 9.80 -13.17
CA VAL A 419 7.54 10.49 -11.89
C VAL A 419 9.03 10.68 -11.55
N ALA A 420 9.91 9.90 -12.18
CA ALA A 420 11.35 9.99 -12.00
C ALA A 420 12.05 10.87 -13.05
N GLU A 421 11.31 11.46 -14.00
CA GLU A 421 11.89 12.29 -15.08
C GLU A 421 12.66 13.50 -14.51
N VAL A 422 12.16 14.10 -13.43
CA VAL A 422 12.82 15.23 -12.74
C VAL A 422 14.20 14.86 -12.21
N PHE A 423 14.38 13.61 -11.74
CA PHE A 423 15.64 13.13 -11.17
C PHE A 423 16.57 12.52 -12.21
N THR A 424 16.01 11.87 -13.24
CA THR A 424 16.78 11.09 -14.23
C THR A 424 17.05 11.85 -15.53
N GLY A 425 16.30 12.92 -15.81
CA GLY A 425 16.36 13.68 -17.07
C GLY A 425 15.91 12.90 -18.31
N SER A 426 15.43 11.66 -18.15
CA SER A 426 14.94 10.81 -19.23
C SER A 426 13.42 10.75 -19.20
N PRO A 427 12.74 10.89 -20.35
CA PRO A 427 11.28 10.89 -20.38
C PRO A 427 10.74 9.52 -19.96
N GLY A 428 9.72 9.54 -19.10
CA GLY A 428 9.02 8.33 -18.68
C GLY A 428 8.35 7.60 -19.86
N LYS A 429 8.19 6.29 -19.71
CA LYS A 429 7.59 5.44 -20.74
C LYS A 429 6.54 4.52 -20.13
N TYR A 430 5.32 4.58 -20.65
CA TYR A 430 4.30 3.56 -20.41
C TYR A 430 4.46 2.46 -21.45
N VAL A 431 4.65 1.20 -21.03
CA VAL A 431 4.86 0.08 -21.95
C VAL A 431 3.66 -0.85 -21.89
N PRO A 432 2.89 -0.98 -22.99
CA PRO A 432 1.75 -1.88 -23.01
C PRO A 432 2.14 -3.35 -22.82
N LEU A 433 1.22 -4.18 -22.31
CA LEU A 433 1.47 -5.60 -22.08
C LEU A 433 1.90 -6.33 -23.36
N ALA A 434 1.23 -6.08 -24.49
CA ALA A 434 1.56 -6.71 -25.77
C ALA A 434 3.00 -6.40 -26.22
N GLU A 435 3.47 -5.18 -25.99
CA GLU A 435 4.84 -4.74 -26.30
C GLU A 435 5.88 -5.39 -25.38
N THR A 436 5.49 -5.60 -24.12
CA THR A 436 6.30 -6.29 -23.12
C THR A 436 6.52 -7.75 -23.53
N LEU A 437 5.42 -8.46 -23.84
CA LEU A 437 5.49 -9.87 -24.28
C LEU A 437 6.32 -10.03 -25.55
N ARG A 438 6.09 -9.16 -26.55
CA ARG A 438 6.87 -9.16 -27.80
C ARG A 438 8.37 -8.98 -27.53
N GLY A 439 8.74 -8.00 -26.73
CA GLY A 439 10.15 -7.71 -26.44
C GLY A 439 10.86 -8.85 -25.70
N PHE A 440 10.23 -9.41 -24.66
CA PHE A 440 10.84 -10.53 -23.92
C PHE A 440 10.90 -11.81 -24.73
N LYS A 441 9.89 -12.09 -25.57
CA LYS A 441 9.89 -13.24 -26.48
C LYS A 441 11.07 -13.20 -27.45
N MET A 442 11.30 -12.06 -28.11
CA MET A 442 12.44 -11.89 -29.04
C MET A 442 13.80 -12.10 -28.36
N ILE A 443 13.94 -11.65 -27.10
CA ILE A 443 15.19 -11.84 -26.34
C ILE A 443 15.39 -13.32 -25.95
N VAL A 444 14.33 -13.99 -25.50
CA VAL A 444 14.40 -15.41 -25.10
C VAL A 444 14.65 -16.33 -26.31
N GLU A 445 14.03 -16.04 -27.45
CA GLU A 445 14.17 -16.79 -28.71
C GLU A 445 15.51 -16.52 -29.41
N GLY A 446 16.22 -15.44 -29.05
CA GLY A 446 17.57 -15.14 -29.52
C GLY A 446 17.68 -14.19 -30.71
N GLU A 447 16.56 -13.59 -31.14
CA GLU A 447 16.54 -12.62 -32.24
C GLU A 447 17.39 -11.37 -31.93
N CYS A 448 17.55 -11.08 -30.64
CA CYS A 448 18.28 -9.92 -30.13
C CYS A 448 19.74 -10.24 -29.72
N ASP A 449 20.29 -11.40 -30.09
CA ASP A 449 21.61 -11.84 -29.62
C ASP A 449 22.76 -10.95 -30.13
N ALA A 450 22.63 -10.34 -31.31
CA ALA A 450 23.64 -9.45 -31.89
C ALA A 450 23.73 -8.06 -31.21
N LEU A 451 22.69 -7.66 -30.46
CA LEU A 451 22.63 -6.32 -29.86
C LEU A 451 23.51 -6.23 -28.59
N PRO A 452 24.15 -5.09 -28.31
CA PRO A 452 24.93 -4.90 -27.08
C PRO A 452 24.03 -4.78 -25.84
N GLU A 453 24.50 -5.25 -24.69
CA GLU A 453 23.74 -5.24 -23.42
C GLU A 453 23.24 -3.83 -23.03
N GLN A 454 24.04 -2.79 -23.28
CA GLN A 454 23.68 -1.40 -22.94
C GLN A 454 22.48 -0.86 -23.73
N ALA A 455 22.15 -1.46 -24.88
CA ALA A 455 20.99 -1.05 -25.65
C ALA A 455 19.67 -1.33 -24.91
N PHE A 456 19.65 -2.31 -24.00
CA PHE A 456 18.47 -2.71 -23.23
C PHE A 456 18.30 -1.95 -21.92
N TYR A 457 19.26 -1.10 -21.55
CA TYR A 457 19.21 -0.36 -20.28
C TYR A 457 18.38 0.92 -20.41
N MET A 458 17.43 1.14 -19.50
CA MET A 458 16.56 2.33 -19.43
C MET A 458 15.89 2.66 -20.77
N VAL A 459 15.16 1.68 -21.32
CA VAL A 459 14.36 1.81 -22.55
C VAL A 459 12.93 1.34 -22.28
N GLY A 460 11.96 1.83 -23.06
CA GLY A 460 10.58 1.36 -23.02
C GLY A 460 10.42 0.04 -23.76
N SER A 461 10.02 0.11 -25.03
CA SER A 461 9.78 -1.05 -25.90
C SER A 461 11.07 -1.64 -26.49
N ILE A 462 10.95 -2.78 -27.15
CA ILE A 462 12.06 -3.44 -27.84
C ILE A 462 12.60 -2.61 -29.01
N ASP A 463 11.73 -1.88 -29.71
CA ASP A 463 12.12 -1.03 -30.83
C ASP A 463 13.09 0.08 -30.40
N GLU A 464 12.87 0.66 -29.22
CA GLU A 464 13.79 1.65 -28.63
C GLU A 464 15.18 1.03 -28.33
N ALA A 465 15.23 -0.25 -27.98
CA ALA A 465 16.51 -0.95 -27.80
C ALA A 465 17.26 -1.08 -29.14
N PHE A 466 16.56 -1.40 -30.24
CA PHE A 466 17.16 -1.42 -31.57
C PHE A 466 17.65 -0.03 -32.00
N GLU A 467 16.89 1.03 -31.74
CA GLU A 467 17.31 2.41 -32.03
C GLU A 467 18.54 2.82 -31.21
N LYS A 468 18.55 2.47 -29.92
CA LYS A 468 19.67 2.78 -29.03
C LYS A 468 20.93 2.02 -29.44
N ALA A 469 20.80 0.76 -29.86
CA ALA A 469 21.92 -0.01 -30.39
C ALA A 469 22.55 0.64 -31.62
N LYS A 470 21.75 1.20 -32.54
CA LYS A 470 22.25 1.94 -33.72
C LYS A 470 23.04 3.20 -33.36
N LYS A 471 22.79 3.80 -32.19
CA LYS A 471 23.52 4.99 -31.70
C LYS A 471 24.80 4.65 -30.92
N LEU A 472 24.90 3.40 -30.44
CA LEU A 472 26.07 2.89 -29.71
C LEU A 472 27.13 2.26 -30.63
N GLN A 473 26.72 1.91 -31.86
CA GLN A 473 27.62 1.61 -32.99
C GLN A 473 28.07 2.89 -33.66
#